data_AF-A0A183PQJ1-F1
#
_entry.id   AF-A0A183PQJ1-F1
#
_cell.length_a   1.000
_cell.length_b   1.000
_cell.length_c   1.000
_cell.angle_alpha   90.00
_cell.angle_beta   90.00
_cell.angle_gamma   90.00
#
_symmetry.space_group_name_H-M   'P 1'
#
loop_
_entity.id
_entity.type
_entity.pdbx_description
1 polymer ?
#
loop_
_entity_poly.entity_id
_entity_poly.type
_entity_poly.pdbx_seq_one_letter_code
_entity_poly.pdbx_strand_id
1 'polypeptide(L)'
;PVNRSIKAGLLSLIFILQHNKNNGATNKSSSRSSSPMDKKDRIQKQIPSQMTINHLRMMIRRLFCLSPKTLFELYAQSGRHRGIVNTEIPLDVDTREIGFYNLENDDYIFIRI
;
A
#
# COMPACT_ATOMS: atom_id res chain seq x y z
N PRO A 1 -2.42 -11.32 31.51
CA PRO A 1 -3.65 -10.70 30.98
C PRO A 1 -3.32 -9.39 30.26
N VAL A 2 -3.19 -9.43 28.93
CA VAL A 2 -2.85 -8.24 28.14
C VAL A 2 -4.14 -7.49 27.82
N ASN A 3 -4.31 -6.34 28.45
CA ASN A 3 -5.41 -5.41 28.27
C ASN A 3 -5.35 -4.80 26.86
N ARG A 4 -5.90 -5.50 25.86
CA ARG A 4 -6.03 -4.97 24.49
C ARG A 4 -7.25 -4.05 24.45
N SER A 5 -7.00 -2.77 24.71
CA SER A 5 -7.96 -1.69 24.47
C SER A 5 -8.55 -1.82 23.05
N ILE A 6 -9.84 -1.57 22.89
CA ILE A 6 -10.55 -1.56 21.58
C ILE A 6 -9.94 -0.52 20.62
N LYS A 7 -9.14 0.43 21.13
CA LYS A 7 -8.33 1.38 20.34
C LYS A 7 -7.00 0.79 19.81
N ALA A 8 -6.56 -0.38 20.27
CA ALA A 8 -5.25 -0.96 19.98
C ALA A 8 -5.19 -1.82 18.69
N GLY A 9 -6.21 -1.71 17.83
CA GLY A 9 -6.35 -2.55 16.63
C GLY A 9 -6.54 -1.79 15.33
N LEU A 10 -6.37 -0.46 15.29
CA LEU A 10 -6.45 0.33 14.07
C LEU A 10 -5.06 0.79 13.64
N LEU A 11 -4.78 0.71 12.33
CA LEU A 11 -3.56 1.17 11.68
C LEU A 11 -3.90 2.29 10.69
N SER A 12 -3.22 3.42 10.80
CA SER A 12 -3.27 4.51 9.83
C SER A 12 -2.28 4.22 8.71
N LEU A 13 -2.74 3.85 7.52
CA LEU A 13 -1.86 3.47 6.41
C LEU A 13 -2.03 4.42 5.22
N ILE A 14 -0.96 4.56 4.43
CA ILE A 14 -0.93 5.38 3.22
C ILE A 14 -0.96 4.47 2.00
N PHE A 15 -2.07 4.50 1.28
CA PHE A 15 -2.30 3.76 0.04
C PHE A 15 -1.80 4.57 -1.15
N ILE A 16 -1.06 3.92 -2.03
CA ILE A 16 -0.44 4.52 -3.20
C ILE A 16 -0.75 3.69 -4.44
N LEU A 17 -1.54 4.23 -5.37
CA LEU A 17 -1.75 3.62 -6.68
C LEU A 17 -0.55 3.90 -7.59
N GLN A 18 0.04 2.85 -8.13
CA GLN A 18 1.16 2.90 -9.08
C GLN A 18 0.71 2.28 -10.40
N HIS A 19 0.63 3.11 -11.43
CA HIS A 19 0.46 2.65 -12.79
C HIS A 19 1.81 2.21 -13.35
N ASN A 20 1.89 1.01 -13.92
CA ASN A 20 3.05 0.62 -14.70
C ASN A 20 3.17 1.53 -15.94
N LYS A 21 4.03 2.56 -15.85
CA LYS A 21 4.43 3.34 -17.02
C LYS A 21 5.34 2.47 -17.87
N ASN A 22 4.76 1.65 -18.74
CA ASN A 22 5.44 1.15 -19.92
C ASN A 22 5.80 2.36 -20.80
N ASN A 23 6.94 3.00 -20.51
CA ASN A 23 7.50 4.07 -21.32
C ASN A 23 8.03 3.47 -22.63
N GLY A 24 7.16 3.39 -23.64
CA GLY A 24 7.60 3.55 -25.01
C GLY A 24 7.93 5.01 -25.29
N ALA A 25 9.14 5.46 -24.93
CA ALA A 25 9.78 6.66 -25.49
C ALA A 25 11.24 6.78 -25.03
N THR A 26 12.14 6.38 -25.92
CA THR A 26 13.45 6.99 -26.24
C THR A 26 14.28 7.66 -25.13
N ASN A 27 15.45 7.04 -24.90
CA ASN A 27 16.70 7.63 -24.40
C ASN A 27 16.70 9.16 -24.16
N LYS A 28 16.72 9.57 -22.89
CA LYS A 28 17.59 10.65 -22.42
C LYS A 28 17.87 10.50 -20.93
N SER A 29 19.14 10.65 -20.61
CA SER A 29 19.79 10.41 -19.34
C SER A 29 19.24 11.25 -18.17
N SER A 30 19.36 10.66 -16.98
CA SER A 30 19.59 11.31 -15.69
C SER A 30 18.70 12.52 -15.36
N SER A 31 17.58 12.26 -14.69
CA SER A 31 17.24 13.03 -13.50
C SER A 31 16.37 12.16 -12.58
N ARG A 32 16.69 12.20 -11.28
CA ARG A 32 15.83 11.72 -10.21
C ARG A 32 14.48 12.43 -10.33
N SER A 33 13.55 11.90 -11.10
CA SER A 33 12.20 12.42 -11.14
C SER A 33 11.41 11.75 -10.04
N SER A 34 11.45 12.38 -8.86
CA SER A 34 10.31 12.40 -7.96
C SER A 34 9.10 12.86 -8.78
N SER A 35 8.38 11.92 -9.42
CA SER A 35 7.09 12.29 -10.01
C SER A 35 6.24 12.80 -8.86
N PRO A 36 5.61 13.98 -8.96
CA PRO A 36 4.60 14.36 -8.00
C PRO A 36 3.56 13.26 -8.07
N MET A 37 3.47 12.42 -7.05
CA MET A 37 2.35 11.48 -6.98
C MET A 37 1.11 12.35 -7.03
N ASP A 38 0.31 12.18 -8.08
CA ASP A 38 -0.93 12.92 -8.19
C ASP A 38 -1.69 12.71 -6.88
N LYS A 39 -2.20 13.79 -6.26
CA LYS A 39 -2.93 13.70 -4.98
C LYS A 39 -4.10 12.70 -5.07
N LYS A 40 -4.54 12.36 -6.28
CA LYS A 40 -5.57 11.36 -6.59
C LYS A 40 -5.11 9.92 -6.36
N ASP A 41 -3.82 9.64 -6.47
CA ASP A 41 -3.25 8.29 -6.36
C ASP A 41 -2.79 7.97 -4.93
N ARG A 42 -2.96 8.92 -3.99
CA ARG A 42 -2.58 8.77 -2.59
C ARG A 42 -3.79 8.94 -1.69
N ILE A 43 -4.09 7.91 -0.90
CA ILE A 43 -5.17 7.94 0.08
C ILE A 43 -4.62 7.51 1.44
N GLN A 44 -4.86 8.30 2.49
CA GLN A 44 -4.57 7.89 3.87
C GLN A 44 -5.85 7.39 4.53
N LYS A 45 -5.79 6.22 5.17
CA LYS A 45 -6.96 5.62 5.80
C LYS A 45 -6.60 4.79 7.03
N GLN A 46 -7.45 4.87 8.05
CA GLN A 46 -7.39 3.96 9.19
C GLN A 46 -8.15 2.67 8.90
N ILE A 47 -7.53 1.54 9.18
CA ILE A 47 -8.11 0.20 9.00
C ILE A 47 -7.83 -0.71 10.19
N PRO A 48 -8.65 -1.74 10.42
CA PRO A 48 -8.36 -2.76 11.43
C PRO A 48 -7.12 -3.57 11.08
N SER A 49 -6.22 -3.80 12.04
CA SER A 49 -5.07 -4.70 11.89
C SER A 49 -5.50 -6.15 11.64
N GLN A 50 -6.67 -6.54 12.13
CA GLN A 50 -7.29 -7.85 11.89
C GLN A 50 -7.96 -7.97 10.51
N MET A 51 -8.00 -6.90 9.71
CA MET A 51 -8.50 -7.00 8.35
C MET A 51 -7.59 -7.93 7.55
N THR A 52 -8.17 -8.88 6.81
CA THR A 52 -7.39 -9.77 5.95
C THR A 52 -7.00 -9.08 4.64
N ILE A 53 -5.95 -9.59 3.98
CA ILE A 53 -5.51 -9.08 2.67
C ILE A 53 -6.64 -9.16 1.62
N ASN A 54 -7.49 -10.19 1.64
CA ASN A 54 -8.66 -10.25 0.74
C ASN A 54 -9.62 -9.07 0.95
N HIS A 55 -9.96 -8.75 2.21
CA HIS A 55 -10.82 -7.61 2.53
C HIS A 55 -10.15 -6.28 2.16
N LEU A 56 -8.84 -6.18 2.36
CA LEU A 56 -8.03 -5.04 1.93
C LEU A 56 -8.13 -4.84 0.41
N ARG A 57 -8.00 -5.91 -0.40
CA ARG A 57 -8.16 -5.87 -1.86
C ARG A 57 -9.54 -5.35 -2.27
N MET A 58 -10.60 -5.84 -1.63
CA MET A 58 -11.96 -5.35 -1.88
C MET A 58 -12.10 -3.86 -1.54
N MET A 59 -11.51 -3.41 -0.43
CA MET A 59 -11.52 -2.00 -0.05
C MET A 59 -10.75 -1.14 -1.08
N ILE A 60 -9.57 -1.58 -1.50
CA ILE A 60 -8.72 -0.88 -2.48
C ILE A 60 -9.46 -0.66 -3.80
N ARG A 61 -10.19 -1.67 -4.29
CA ARG A 61 -11.02 -1.53 -5.50
C ARG A 61 -12.01 -0.37 -5.37
N ARG A 62 -12.63 -0.21 -4.20
CA ARG A 62 -13.58 0.88 -3.92
C ARG A 62 -12.89 2.23 -3.75
N LEU A 63 -11.73 2.25 -3.07
CA LEU A 63 -10.97 3.48 -2.82
C LEU A 63 -10.47 4.13 -4.11
N PHE A 64 -10.01 3.32 -5.07
CA PHE A 64 -9.45 3.79 -6.33
C PHE A 64 -10.37 3.57 -7.54
N CYS A 65 -11.64 3.24 -7.30
CA CYS A 65 -12.64 2.98 -8.36
C CYS A 65 -12.14 1.99 -9.44
N LEU A 66 -11.42 0.95 -9.03
CA LEU A 66 -10.86 -0.04 -9.96
C LEU A 66 -11.95 -0.96 -10.50
N SER A 67 -11.85 -1.30 -11.79
CA SER A 67 -12.72 -2.29 -12.41
C SER A 67 -12.58 -3.66 -11.70
N PRO A 68 -13.66 -4.46 -11.60
CA PRO A 68 -13.58 -5.82 -11.08
C PRO A 68 -12.55 -6.70 -11.80
N LYS A 69 -12.29 -6.41 -13.08
CA LYS A 69 -11.32 -7.15 -13.91
C LYS A 69 -9.88 -6.67 -13.75
N THR A 70 -9.65 -5.52 -13.10
CA THR A 70 -8.30 -5.02 -12.85
C THR A 70 -7.57 -5.98 -11.91
N LEU A 71 -6.45 -6.52 -12.38
CA LEU A 71 -5.49 -7.25 -11.56
C LEU A 71 -4.53 -6.25 -10.94
N PHE A 72 -4.15 -6.47 -9.68
CA PHE A 72 -3.17 -5.65 -9.01
C PHE A 72 -2.42 -6.43 -7.94
N GLU A 73 -1.17 -6.04 -7.75
CA GLU A 73 -0.30 -6.54 -6.70
C GLU A 73 -0.24 -5.55 -5.54
N LEU A 74 0.01 -6.07 -4.34
CA LEU A 74 0.07 -5.30 -3.12
C LEU A 74 1.44 -5.47 -2.48
N TYR A 75 2.08 -4.35 -2.16
CA TYR A 75 3.37 -4.31 -1.49
C TYR A 75 3.31 -3.36 -0.31
N ALA A 76 3.75 -3.81 0.86
CA ALA A 76 3.92 -2.95 2.01
C ALA A 76 5.37 -2.45 2.10
N GLN A 77 5.54 -1.22 2.55
CA GLN A 77 6.86 -0.65 2.85
C GLN A 77 6.78 0.19 4.12
N SER A 78 7.76 0.03 5.00
CA SER A 78 7.85 0.87 6.19
C SER A 78 8.18 2.33 5.82
N GLY A 79 7.41 3.26 6.36
CA GLY A 79 7.60 4.69 6.15
C GLY A 79 8.92 5.20 6.74
N ARG A 80 9.39 4.58 7.83
CA ARG A 80 10.64 4.93 8.51
C ARG A 80 11.89 4.57 7.70
N HIS A 81 11.79 3.53 6.86
CA HIS A 81 12.95 2.97 6.16
C HIS A 81 13.03 3.33 4.68
N ARG A 82 12.05 4.05 4.13
CA ARG A 82 11.99 4.40 2.70
C ARG A 82 13.26 5.08 2.16
N GLY A 83 14.01 5.82 2.99
CA GLY A 83 15.26 6.48 2.59
C GLY A 83 16.53 5.63 2.74
N ILE A 84 16.47 4.49 3.44
CA ILE A 84 17.65 3.71 3.87
C ILE A 84 17.59 2.29 3.31
N VAL A 85 16.43 1.65 3.42
CA VAL A 85 16.20 0.27 2.97
C VAL A 85 14.88 0.22 2.19
N ASN A 86 14.98 0.07 0.87
CA ASN A 86 13.83 -0.13 -0.01
C ASN A 86 13.35 -1.59 0.04
N THR A 87 13.04 -2.09 1.24
CA THR A 87 12.45 -3.42 1.40
C THR A 87 10.95 -3.31 1.27
N GLU A 88 10.44 -3.85 0.17
CA GLU A 88 9.02 -4.05 -0.04
C GLU A 88 8.65 -5.49 0.35
N ILE A 89 7.53 -5.65 1.05
CA ILE A 89 7.02 -6.95 1.48
C ILE A 89 5.76 -7.24 0.66
N PRO A 90 5.72 -8.34 -0.12
CA PRO A 90 4.52 -8.69 -0.85
C PRO A 90 3.39 -9.09 0.10
N LEU A 91 2.17 -8.62 -0.21
CA LEU A 91 0.93 -9.00 0.49
C LEU A 91 0.14 -9.99 -0.38
N ASP A 92 0.68 -11.19 -0.52
CA ASP A 92 0.22 -12.26 -1.42
C ASP A 92 -0.72 -13.28 -0.75
N VAL A 93 -0.70 -13.40 0.58
CA VAL A 93 -1.55 -14.34 1.33
C VAL A 93 -2.88 -13.69 1.71
N ASP A 94 -3.93 -13.94 0.91
CA ASP A 94 -5.26 -13.34 1.04
C ASP A 94 -5.96 -13.58 2.40
N THR A 95 -5.67 -14.69 3.07
CA THR A 95 -6.23 -15.05 4.38
C THR A 95 -5.51 -14.41 5.56
N ARG A 96 -4.35 -13.81 5.31
CA ARG A 96 -3.49 -13.23 6.35
C ARG A 96 -4.01 -11.87 6.79
N GLU A 97 -3.92 -11.59 8.09
CA GLU A 97 -4.26 -10.30 8.65
C GLU A 97 -3.16 -9.27 8.40
N ILE A 98 -3.52 -8.00 8.24
CA ILE A 98 -2.57 -6.90 8.03
C ILE A 98 -1.57 -6.78 9.18
N GLY A 99 -2.04 -7.00 10.42
CA GLY A 99 -1.19 -6.98 11.62
C GLY A 99 -0.08 -8.02 11.61
N PHE A 100 -0.19 -9.09 10.82
CA PHE A 100 0.88 -10.08 10.66
C PHE A 100 2.16 -9.44 10.09
N TYR A 101 2.00 -8.49 9.16
CA TYR A 101 3.11 -7.87 8.44
C TYR A 101 3.84 -6.80 9.28
N ASN A 102 3.45 -6.64 10.56
CA ASN A 102 4.04 -5.70 11.51
C ASN A 102 4.14 -4.27 10.98
N LEU A 103 3.12 -3.84 10.23
CA LEU A 103 3.02 -2.47 9.75
C LEU A 103 2.67 -1.53 10.89
N GLU A 104 3.24 -0.33 10.83
CA GLU A 104 3.00 0.74 11.79
C GLU A 104 2.20 1.86 11.15
N ASN A 105 1.81 2.85 11.98
CA ASN A 105 1.16 4.04 11.46
C ASN A 105 2.09 4.78 10.47
N ASP A 106 1.47 5.26 9.40
CA ASP A 106 2.05 5.97 8.28
C ASP A 106 2.98 5.13 7.37
N ASP A 107 2.94 3.81 7.52
CA ASP A 107 3.50 2.89 6.54
C ASP A 107 2.70 2.90 5.23
N TYR A 108 3.37 2.49 4.15
CA TYR A 108 2.87 2.55 2.80
C TYR A 108 2.35 1.19 2.33
N ILE A 109 1.22 1.20 1.63
CA ILE A 109 0.75 0.11 0.80
C ILE A 109 0.73 0.58 -0.66
N PHE A 110 1.56 -0.02 -1.49
CA PHE A 110 1.59 0.21 -2.92
C PHE A 110 0.63 -0.76 -3.63
N ILE A 111 -0.18 -0.22 -4.52
CA ILE A 111 -1.12 -0.92 -5.38
C ILE A 111 -0.57 -0.82 -6.81
N ARG A 112 -0.03 -1.90 -7.34
CA ARG A 112 0.57 -1.92 -8.67
C ARG A 112 -0.41 -2.50 -9.68
N ILE A 113 -0.77 -1.69 -10.68
CA ILE A 113 -1.65 -2.06 -11.81
C ILE A 113 -0.92 -1.96 -13.15
#